data_AF-A0A9D1I2E8-F1
#
_entry.id   AF-A0A9D1I2E8-F1
#
_cell.length_a   1.000
_cell.length_b   1.000
_cell.length_c   1.000
_cell.angle_alpha   90.00
_cell.angle_beta   90.00
_cell.angle_gamma   90.00
#
_symmetry.space_group_name_H-M   'P 1'
#
loop_
_entity.id
_entity.type
_entity.pdbx_description
1 polymer ?
#
loop_
_entity_poly.entity_id
_entity_poly.type
_entity_poly.pdbx_seq_one_letter_code
_entity_poly.pdbx_strand_id
1 'polypeptide(L)'
;MAEKKELYGYDEEDILTLEFDDGEEEECGILGVFDALGKEYIALNPLGTEDVYIYGYKEYEEDYELLDIDDEEEFKKVVEEFEKLAVE
;
A
#
# COMPACT_ATOMS: atom_id res chain seq x y z
N MET A 1 32.35 -3.48 -2.34
CA MET A 1 31.31 -4.50 -2.58
C MET A 1 29.97 -3.79 -2.43
N ALA A 2 29.56 -3.07 -3.48
CA ALA A 2 28.27 -2.40 -3.51
C ALA A 2 27.59 -2.85 -4.80
N GLU A 3 27.26 -4.13 -4.84
CA GLU A 3 26.23 -4.63 -5.75
C GLU A 3 24.92 -4.59 -4.97
N LYS A 4 24.30 -3.41 -4.86
CA LYS A 4 22.84 -3.33 -4.69
C LYS A 4 22.29 -3.15 -6.10
N LYS A 5 22.30 -4.27 -6.80
CA LYS A 5 21.81 -4.46 -8.15
C LYS A 5 20.29 -4.34 -8.10
N GLU A 6 19.79 -3.23 -8.64
CA GLU A 6 18.56 -3.13 -9.46
C GLU A 6 17.68 -4.39 -9.39
N LEU A 7 16.87 -4.55 -8.32
CA LEU A 7 16.15 -5.79 -8.09
C LEU A 7 14.69 -5.78 -8.54
N TYR A 8 14.00 -4.65 -8.57
CA TYR A 8 12.63 -4.59 -9.09
C TYR A 8 12.48 -3.28 -9.86
N GLY A 9 11.88 -3.33 -11.06
CA GLY A 9 11.67 -2.17 -11.92
C GLY A 9 10.61 -1.19 -11.39
N TYR A 10 10.62 -0.94 -10.09
CA TYR A 10 9.89 0.10 -9.38
C TYR A 10 10.89 1.20 -9.03
N ASP A 11 10.48 2.47 -9.11
CA ASP A 11 11.31 3.57 -8.63
C ASP A 11 11.44 3.46 -7.09
N GLU A 12 12.55 3.92 -6.51
CA GLU A 12 12.78 3.84 -5.05
C GLU A 12 11.69 4.60 -4.26
N GLU A 13 10.99 5.52 -4.92
CA GLU A 13 9.87 6.29 -4.36
C GLU A 13 8.54 5.50 -4.26
N ASP A 14 8.40 4.41 -5.02
CA ASP A 14 7.18 3.60 -5.10
C ASP A 14 7.30 2.26 -4.34
N ILE A 15 8.37 2.03 -3.57
CA ILE A 15 8.54 0.83 -2.73
C ILE A 15 8.45 1.22 -1.25
N LEU A 16 7.45 0.67 -0.55
CA LEU A 16 7.28 0.75 0.90
C LEU A 16 7.86 -0.50 1.56
N THR A 17 8.75 -0.33 2.53
CA THR A 17 9.11 -1.40 3.47
C THR A 17 8.05 -1.48 4.56
N LEU A 18 7.31 -2.58 4.58
CA LEU A 18 6.29 -2.87 5.59
C LEU A 18 6.89 -3.75 6.67
N GLU A 19 6.93 -3.25 7.91
CA GLU A 19 7.36 -4.03 9.07
C GLU A 19 6.12 -4.64 9.74
N PHE A 20 6.05 -5.97 9.76
CA PHE A 20 5.01 -6.70 10.47
C PHE A 20 5.33 -6.83 11.96
N ASP A 21 4.32 -6.97 12.81
CA ASP A 21 4.48 -7.15 14.27
C ASP A 21 5.31 -8.41 14.66
N ASP A 22 5.44 -9.38 13.76
CA ASP A 22 6.30 -10.56 13.93
C ASP A 22 7.80 -10.26 13.72
N GLY A 23 8.14 -9.06 13.24
CA GLY A 23 9.50 -8.62 12.93
C GLY A 23 9.98 -9.00 11.53
N GLU A 24 9.06 -9.42 10.65
CA GLU A 24 9.34 -9.58 9.22
C GLU A 24 9.20 -8.24 8.49
N GLU A 25 10.17 -7.93 7.64
CA GLU A 25 10.19 -6.77 6.75
C GLU A 25 9.90 -7.25 5.33
N GLU A 26 8.83 -6.76 4.70
CA GLU A 26 8.50 -7.07 3.31
C GLU A 26 8.52 -5.80 2.43
N GLU A 27 9.04 -5.94 1.22
CA GLU A 27 9.04 -4.88 0.21
C GLU A 27 7.72 -4.92 -0.58
N CYS A 28 6.91 -3.89 -0.40
CA CYS A 28 5.63 -3.71 -1.08
C CYS A 28 5.71 -2.54 -2.06
N GLY A 29 5.33 -2.75 -3.31
CA GLY A 29 5.13 -1.67 -4.27
C GLY A 29 3.88 -0.87 -3.90
N ILE A 30 4.02 0.43 -3.66
CA ILE A 30 2.90 1.35 -3.51
C ILE A 30 2.27 1.52 -4.90
N LEU A 31 0.98 1.17 -5.01
CA LEU A 31 0.20 1.45 -6.21
C LEU A 31 -0.37 2.87 -6.17
N GLY A 32 -0.64 3.39 -4.97
CA GLY A 32 -1.06 4.77 -4.75
C GLY A 32 -1.79 4.95 -3.42
N VAL A 33 -1.93 6.22 -3.01
CA VAL A 33 -2.76 6.66 -1.89
C VAL A 33 -3.97 7.44 -2.40
N PHE A 34 -5.14 7.25 -1.79
CA PHE A 34 -6.37 7.91 -2.20
C PHE A 34 -7.34 8.09 -1.03
N ASP A 35 -8.19 9.12 -1.12
CA ASP A 35 -9.30 9.32 -0.20
C ASP A 35 -10.53 8.55 -0.69
N ALA A 36 -11.16 7.80 0.21
CA ALA A 36 -12.46 7.18 -0.03
C ALA A 36 -13.27 7.24 1.25
N LEU A 37 -14.60 7.31 1.17
CA LEU A 37 -15.48 7.24 2.35
C LEU A 37 -15.15 8.26 3.49
N GLY A 38 -14.40 9.32 3.19
CA GLY A 38 -13.91 10.30 4.16
C GLY A 38 -12.74 9.81 5.03
N LYS A 39 -11.97 8.83 4.55
CA LYS A 39 -10.72 8.34 5.14
C LYS A 39 -9.68 8.15 4.03
N GLU A 40 -8.41 8.21 4.40
CA GLU A 40 -7.31 7.94 3.47
C GLU A 40 -7.02 6.44 3.43
N TYR A 41 -6.67 5.94 2.24
CA TYR A 41 -6.34 4.55 1.99
C TYR A 41 -5.08 4.47 1.13
N ILE A 42 -4.32 3.41 1.33
CA ILE A 42 -3.14 3.06 0.54
C ILE A 42 -3.35 1.70 -0.11
N ALA A 43 -3.08 1.62 -1.41
CA ALA A 43 -3.02 0.38 -2.16
C ALA A 43 -1.55 -0.05 -2.30
N LEU A 44 -1.27 -1.28 -1.87
CA LEU A 44 0.05 -1.88 -1.81
C LEU A 44 0.02 -3.21 -2.57
N ASN A 45 1.08 -3.51 -3.30
CA ASN A 45 1.26 -4.78 -3.99
C ASN A 45 2.58 -5.42 -3.52
N PRO A 46 2.54 -6.55 -2.80
CA PRO A 46 3.76 -7.25 -2.39
C PRO A 46 4.55 -7.71 -3.61
N LEU A 47 5.87 -7.46 -3.58
CA LEU A 47 6.74 -7.87 -4.66
C LEU A 47 6.79 -9.40 -4.75
N GLY A 48 6.15 -9.95 -5.80
CA GLY A 48 6.09 -11.39 -6.04
C GLY A 48 4.69 -11.99 -6.02
N THR A 49 3.65 -11.19 -5.76
CA THR A 49 2.25 -11.58 -6.01
C THR A 49 1.58 -10.67 -7.05
N GLU A 50 0.42 -11.11 -7.55
CA GLU A 50 -0.52 -10.31 -8.35
C GLU A 50 -1.63 -9.69 -7.48
N ASP A 51 -1.61 -9.95 -6.17
CA ASP A 51 -2.59 -9.45 -5.20
C ASP A 51 -2.33 -8.00 -4.79
N VAL A 52 -3.40 -7.23 -4.62
CA VAL A 52 -3.35 -5.85 -4.11
C VAL A 52 -3.97 -5.84 -2.72
N TYR A 53 -3.19 -5.37 -1.74
CA TYR A 53 -3.65 -5.09 -0.40
C TYR A 53 -4.04 -3.63 -0.27
N ILE A 54 -5.21 -3.38 0.32
CA ILE A 54 -5.66 -2.02 0.62
C ILE A 54 -5.80 -1.88 2.13
N TYR A 55 -5.11 -0.88 2.66
CA TYR A 55 -5.15 -0.51 4.07
C TYR A 55 -5.65 0.92 4.21
N GLY A 56 -6.32 1.22 5.31
CA GLY A 56 -6.55 2.60 5.73
C GLY A 56 -5.20 3.25 6.03
N TYR A 57 -4.88 4.32 5.31
CA TYR A 57 -3.71 5.13 5.59
C TYR A 57 -4.10 6.19 6.61
N LYS A 58 -3.32 6.32 7.68
CA LYS A 58 -3.54 7.36 8.67
C LYS A 58 -2.23 8.03 9.04
N GLU A 59 -2.07 9.27 8.60
CA GLU A 59 -0.94 10.10 8.95
C GLU A 59 -1.08 10.66 10.38
N TYR A 60 0.00 10.57 11.14
CA TYR A 60 0.21 11.21 12.44
C TYR A 60 1.36 12.23 12.33
N GLU A 61 1.56 13.08 13.34
CA GLU A 61 2.52 14.20 13.29
C GLU A 61 3.98 13.78 12.97
N GLU A 62 4.38 12.56 13.33
CA GLU A 62 5.74 12.04 13.10
C GLU A 62 5.75 10.62 12.52
N ASP A 63 4.59 10.01 12.28
CA ASP A 63 4.44 8.58 11.97
C ASP A 63 3.21 8.31 11.09
N TYR A 64 3.07 7.09 10.57
CA TYR A 64 1.87 6.67 9.84
C TYR A 64 1.42 5.30 10.33
N GLU A 65 0.11 5.05 10.31
CA GLU A 65 -0.47 3.75 10.68
C GLU A 65 -1.28 3.21 9.52
N LEU A 66 -1.08 1.93 9.23
CA LEU A 66 -1.88 1.17 8.30
C LEU A 66 -2.95 0.42 9.08
N LEU A 67 -4.21 0.64 8.70
CA LEU A 67 -5.38 0.06 9.34
C LEU A 67 -6.00 -1.00 8.43
N ASP A 68 -6.14 -2.23 8.93
CA ASP A 68 -6.89 -3.27 8.23
C ASP A 68 -8.37 -2.89 8.07
N ILE A 69 -8.92 -3.20 6.89
CA ILE A 69 -10.34 -3.03 6.60
C ILE A 69 -11.05 -4.37 6.87
N ASP A 70 -11.63 -4.52 8.06
CA ASP A 70 -12.37 -5.74 8.45
C ASP A 70 -13.77 -5.83 7.77
N ASP A 71 -14.29 -4.70 7.30
CA ASP A 71 -15.61 -4.61 6.68
C ASP A 71 -15.53 -4.79 5.16
N GLU A 72 -16.08 -5.90 4.66
CA GLU A 72 -16.06 -6.25 3.23
C GLU A 72 -16.77 -5.21 2.35
N GLU A 73 -17.83 -4.55 2.86
CA GLU A 73 -18.51 -3.48 2.11
C GLU A 73 -17.66 -2.22 2.03
N GLU A 74 -16.93 -1.86 3.10
CA GLU A 74 -15.94 -0.78 3.11
C GLU A 74 -14.83 -1.07 2.10
N PHE A 75 -14.20 -2.25 2.18
CA PHE A 75 -13.11 -2.65 1.28
C PHE A 75 -13.55 -2.58 -0.18
N LYS A 76 -14.71 -3.15 -0.51
CA LYS A 76 -15.22 -3.14 -1.89
C LYS A 76 -15.44 -1.73 -2.44
N LYS A 77 -15.99 -0.81 -1.63
CA LYS A 77 -16.17 0.58 -2.07
C LYS A 77 -14.84 1.28 -2.29
N VAL A 78 -13.88 1.03 -1.41
CA VAL A 78 -12.53 1.59 -1.50
C VAL A 78 -11.82 1.08 -2.76
N VAL A 79 -11.90 -0.23 -3.05
CA VAL A 79 -11.44 -0.82 -4.32
C VAL A 79 -12.12 -0.17 -5.52
N GLU A 80 -13.45 -0.04 -5.51
CA GLU A 80 -14.18 0.56 -6.64
C GLU A 80 -13.77 2.01 -6.89
N GLU A 81 -13.48 2.80 -5.85
CA GLU A 81 -12.96 4.16 -6.00
C GLU A 81 -11.52 4.17 -6.53
N PHE A 82 -10.66 3.28 -6.02
CA PHE A 82 -9.29 3.10 -6.53
C PHE A 82 -9.28 2.73 -8.02
N GLU A 83 -10.07 1.73 -8.43
CA GLU A 83 -10.16 1.30 -9.83
C GLU A 83 -10.67 2.42 -10.75
N LYS A 84 -11.59 3.27 -10.27
CA LYS A 84 -12.03 4.45 -11.02
C LYS A 84 -10.93 5.48 -11.18
N LEU A 85 -10.17 5.76 -10.12
CA LEU A 85 -9.07 6.72 -10.14
C LEU A 85 -7.89 6.23 -10.99
N ALA A 86 -7.57 4.93 -10.94
CA ALA A 86 -6.48 4.33 -11.70
C ALA A 86 -6.73 4.27 -13.22
N VAL A 87 -7.97 4.46 -13.66
CA VAL A 87 -8.37 4.41 -15.08
C VAL A 87 -8.36 5.80 -15.76
N GLU A 88 -8.24 6.90 -15.01
CA GLU A 88 -8.25 8.28 -15.55
C GLU A 88 -6.88 8.80 -16.03
#